data_AF-A0A7W0DMU0-F1
#
_entry.id   AF-A0A7W0DMU0-F1
#
_cell.length_a   1.000
_cell.length_b   1.000
_cell.length_c   1.000
_cell.angle_alpha   90.00
_cell.angle_beta   90.00
_cell.angle_gamma   90.00
#
_symmetry.space_group_name_H-M   'P 1'
#
loop_
_entity.id
_entity.type
_entity.pdbx_description
1 polymer ?
#
loop_
_entity_poly.entity_id
_entity_poly.type
_entity_poly.pdbx_seq_one_letter_code
_entity_poly.pdbx_strand_id
1 'polypeptide(L)'
;MPRIVDEGRIPREQRREGGPAYSPLAGRLALAPEPPEVPGIMIVAAGTLPWFAFFALFGSLIWAVLAGADVVVLVLVGLRRRQIRAQIDAGAARAYHLWRDAWYCYRCDVVWRREGGADVMSPARFQREVWARGGYNDRV
;
A
#
# COMPACT_ATOMS: atom_id res chain seq x y z
N MET A 1 -19.17 -44.41 -109.32
CA MET A 1 -18.53 -45.59 -108.70
C MET A 1 -17.59 -45.12 -107.60
N PRO A 2 -17.49 -45.84 -106.47
CA PRO A 2 -17.78 -45.26 -105.16
C PRO A 2 -16.60 -44.60 -104.43
N ARG A 3 -17.00 -43.59 -103.64
CA ARG A 3 -16.26 -42.88 -102.59
C ARG A 3 -15.98 -43.85 -101.43
N ILE A 4 -14.73 -44.03 -101.06
CA ILE A 4 -14.33 -44.60 -99.77
C ILE A 4 -13.99 -43.42 -98.87
N VAL A 5 -14.90 -43.10 -97.96
CA VAL A 5 -14.68 -42.19 -96.84
C VAL A 5 -14.45 -43.10 -95.65
N ASP A 6 -13.20 -43.21 -95.21
CA ASP A 6 -12.83 -44.04 -94.06
C ASP A 6 -12.59 -43.18 -92.82
N GLU A 7 -13.00 -43.75 -91.70
CA GLU A 7 -13.41 -43.14 -90.46
C GLU A 7 -12.26 -42.59 -89.63
N GLY A 8 -12.39 -41.32 -89.24
CA GLY A 8 -12.55 -40.97 -87.83
C GLY A 8 -11.54 -41.56 -86.84
N ARG A 9 -10.29 -41.09 -86.87
CA ARG A 9 -9.35 -41.28 -85.75
C ARG A 9 -9.31 -40.01 -84.89
N ILE A 10 -10.18 -39.94 -83.89
CA ILE A 10 -10.12 -38.89 -82.84
C ILE A 10 -9.36 -39.45 -81.62
N PRO A 11 -8.38 -38.71 -81.08
CA PRO A 11 -7.46 -39.16 -80.03
C PRO A 11 -8.14 -39.43 -78.68
N ARG A 12 -7.62 -40.45 -77.98
CA ARG A 12 -8.16 -41.05 -76.74
C ARG A 12 -7.76 -40.31 -75.46
N GLU A 13 -7.62 -38.98 -75.53
CA GLU A 13 -6.95 -38.19 -74.50
C GLU A 13 -7.87 -37.09 -73.95
N GLN A 14 -9.04 -37.48 -73.46
CA GLN A 14 -9.93 -36.58 -72.71
C GLN A 14 -10.91 -37.37 -71.84
N ARG A 15 -10.39 -38.04 -70.81
CA ARG A 15 -11.21 -38.56 -69.70
C ARG A 15 -10.41 -38.57 -68.41
N ARG A 16 -10.13 -37.39 -67.87
CA ARG A 16 -9.77 -37.16 -66.45
C ARG A 16 -9.76 -35.67 -66.12
N GLU A 17 -10.92 -35.04 -66.18
CA GLU A 17 -11.18 -33.80 -65.44
C GLU A 17 -12.52 -33.94 -64.70
N GLY A 18 -12.53 -33.56 -63.42
CA GLY A 18 -13.73 -33.02 -62.78
C GLY A 18 -14.62 -33.96 -61.96
N GLY A 19 -14.06 -34.84 -61.11
CA GLY A 19 -14.83 -35.35 -59.96
C GLY A 19 -14.67 -34.38 -58.78
N PRO A 20 -15.74 -33.90 -58.11
CA PRO A 20 -15.57 -33.08 -56.91
C PRO A 20 -14.78 -33.89 -55.89
N ALA A 21 -13.62 -33.36 -55.49
CA ALA A 21 -12.83 -33.91 -54.40
C ALA A 21 -13.67 -33.80 -53.12
N TYR A 22 -14.43 -34.86 -52.83
CA TYR A 22 -15.05 -35.06 -51.52
C TYR A 22 -13.92 -35.20 -50.50
N SER A 23 -13.53 -34.09 -49.90
CA SER A 23 -12.61 -34.08 -48.78
C SER A 23 -13.30 -34.79 -47.61
N PRO A 24 -12.77 -35.91 -47.09
CA PRO A 24 -13.37 -36.64 -45.96
C PRO A 24 -13.38 -35.81 -44.67
N LEU A 25 -12.75 -34.63 -44.67
CA LEU A 25 -12.81 -33.66 -43.58
C LEU A 25 -14.13 -32.88 -43.53
N ALA A 26 -14.84 -32.73 -44.66
CA ALA A 26 -16.12 -32.03 -44.70
C ALA A 26 -17.21 -32.77 -43.89
N GLY A 27 -17.20 -34.11 -43.94
CA GLY A 27 -18.13 -34.94 -43.16
C GLY A 27 -17.84 -34.94 -41.65
N ARG A 28 -16.59 -34.66 -41.24
CA ARG A 28 -16.21 -34.59 -39.82
C ARG A 28 -16.53 -33.25 -39.17
N LEU A 29 -16.55 -32.16 -39.94
CA LEU A 29 -17.01 -30.86 -39.46
C LEU A 29 -18.53 -30.82 -39.24
N ALA A 30 -19.30 -31.61 -39.99
CA ALA A 30 -20.76 -31.68 -39.86
C ALA A 30 -21.26 -32.40 -38.59
N LEU A 31 -20.37 -33.09 -37.86
CA LEU A 31 -20.66 -33.80 -36.62
C LEU A 31 -20.10 -33.08 -35.38
N ALA A 32 -19.56 -31.88 -35.55
CA ALA A 32 -19.20 -31.06 -34.40
C ALA A 32 -20.51 -30.71 -33.66
N PRO A 33 -20.68 -31.12 -32.39
CA PRO A 33 -21.84 -30.69 -31.61
C PRO A 33 -21.84 -29.16 -31.59
N GLU A 34 -22.97 -28.55 -31.96
CA GLU A 34 -23.21 -27.12 -31.86
C GLU A 34 -22.76 -26.68 -30.46
N PRO A 35 -21.82 -25.71 -30.34
CA PRO A 35 -21.38 -25.25 -29.04
C PRO A 35 -22.63 -24.72 -28.31
N PRO A 36 -22.85 -25.09 -27.04
CA PRO A 36 -24.01 -24.59 -26.31
C PRO A 36 -24.04 -23.07 -26.42
N GLU A 37 -25.20 -22.49 -26.74
CA GLU A 37 -25.41 -21.04 -26.74
C GLU A 37 -25.26 -20.54 -25.29
N VAL A 38 -24.01 -20.36 -24.86
CA VAL A 38 -23.72 -19.73 -23.58
C VAL A 38 -23.99 -18.25 -23.78
N PRO A 39 -24.98 -17.65 -23.10
CA PRO A 39 -25.25 -16.24 -23.24
C PRO A 39 -23.98 -15.46 -22.90
N GLY A 40 -23.55 -14.53 -23.76
CA GLY A 40 -22.28 -13.81 -23.57
C GLY A 40 -22.12 -13.15 -22.19
N ILE A 41 -23.24 -12.80 -21.54
CA ILE A 41 -23.30 -12.29 -20.16
C ILE A 41 -22.72 -13.30 -19.15
N MET A 42 -22.95 -14.60 -19.32
CA MET A 42 -22.41 -15.65 -18.44
C MET A 42 -20.88 -15.78 -18.58
N ILE A 43 -20.33 -15.55 -19.77
CA ILE A 43 -18.88 -15.56 -20.02
C ILE A 43 -18.23 -14.33 -19.38
N VAL A 44 -18.85 -13.15 -19.52
CA VAL A 44 -18.36 -11.91 -18.89
C VAL A 44 -18.47 -12.01 -17.36
N ALA A 45 -19.57 -12.55 -16.83
CA ALA A 45 -19.75 -12.75 -15.40
C ALA A 45 -18.73 -13.74 -14.82
N ALA A 46 -18.50 -14.88 -15.47
CA ALA A 46 -17.49 -15.85 -15.05
C ALA A 46 -16.06 -15.28 -15.09
N GLY A 47 -15.79 -14.37 -16.03
CA GLY A 47 -14.50 -13.70 -16.14
C GLY A 47 -14.29 -12.57 -15.13
N THR A 48 -15.33 -11.83 -14.74
CA THR A 48 -15.20 -10.57 -13.98
C THR A 48 -15.55 -10.67 -12.50
N LEU A 49 -16.54 -11.49 -12.12
CA LEU A 49 -16.95 -11.68 -10.72
C LEU A 49 -15.80 -12.16 -9.81
N PRO A 50 -14.92 -13.09 -10.23
CA PRO A 50 -13.78 -13.51 -9.41
C PRO A 50 -12.79 -12.38 -9.13
N TRP A 51 -12.57 -11.48 -10.11
CA TRP A 51 -11.70 -10.32 -9.92
C TRP A 51 -12.29 -9.32 -8.92
N PHE A 52 -13.60 -9.06 -8.98
CA PHE A 52 -14.24 -8.18 -7.99
C PHE A 52 -14.16 -8.75 -6.59
N ALA A 53 -14.40 -10.05 -6.41
CA ALA A 53 -14.23 -10.73 -5.13
C ALA A 53 -12.78 -10.65 -4.62
N PHE A 54 -11.82 -10.86 -5.52
CA PHE A 54 -10.40 -10.71 -5.22
C PHE A 54 -10.08 -9.29 -4.74
N PHE A 55 -10.44 -8.24 -5.49
CA PHE A 55 -10.17 -6.86 -5.09
C PHE A 55 -10.89 -6.46 -3.80
N ALA A 56 -12.11 -6.95 -3.56
CA ALA A 56 -12.82 -6.70 -2.32
C ALA A 56 -12.10 -7.33 -1.12
N LEU A 57 -11.68 -8.60 -1.23
CA LEU A 57 -10.97 -9.29 -0.17
C LEU A 57 -9.60 -8.65 0.10
N PHE A 58 -8.79 -8.46 -0.94
CA PHE A 58 -7.47 -7.85 -0.81
C PHE A 58 -7.55 -6.39 -0.34
N GLY A 59 -8.50 -5.62 -0.88
CA GLY A 59 -8.76 -4.25 -0.44
C GLY A 59 -9.15 -4.19 1.03
N SER A 60 -10.05 -5.08 1.48
CA SER A 60 -10.46 -5.15 2.89
C SER A 60 -9.30 -5.52 3.82
N LEU A 61 -8.42 -6.43 3.38
CA LEU A 61 -7.24 -6.84 4.14
C LEU A 61 -6.25 -5.69 4.28
N ILE A 62 -5.97 -4.97 3.18
CA ILE A 62 -5.09 -3.79 3.20
C ILE A 62 -5.64 -2.74 4.15
N TRP A 63 -6.94 -2.44 4.07
CA TRP A 63 -7.59 -1.50 4.98
C TRP A 63 -7.51 -1.93 6.45
N ALA A 64 -7.72 -3.21 6.74
CA ALA A 64 -7.60 -3.74 8.09
C ALA A 64 -6.17 -3.59 8.64
N VAL A 65 -5.16 -3.83 7.81
CA VAL A 65 -3.75 -3.65 8.19
C VAL A 65 -3.42 -2.19 8.45
N LEU A 66 -3.87 -1.28 7.58
CA LEU A 66 -3.64 0.16 7.75
C LEU A 66 -4.32 0.68 9.01
N ALA A 67 -5.58 0.33 9.24
CA ALA A 67 -6.30 0.68 10.46
C ALA A 67 -5.60 0.13 11.72
N GLY A 68 -5.09 -1.10 11.65
CA GLY A 68 -4.28 -1.69 12.72
C GLY A 68 -2.99 -0.91 12.97
N ALA A 69 -2.28 -0.51 11.92
CA ALA A 69 -1.06 0.27 12.00
C ALA A 69 -1.30 1.64 12.66
N ASP A 70 -2.39 2.32 12.30
CA ASP A 70 -2.77 3.60 12.89
C ASP A 70 -2.99 3.49 14.41
N VAL A 71 -3.69 2.43 14.86
CA VAL A 71 -3.89 2.16 16.29
C VAL A 71 -2.55 1.96 16.99
N VAL A 72 -1.63 1.18 16.40
CA VAL A 72 -0.30 0.96 16.97
C VAL A 72 0.47 2.28 17.08
N VAL A 73 0.46 3.12 16.05
CA VAL A 73 1.11 4.43 16.08
C VAL A 73 0.51 5.31 17.18
N LEU A 74 -0.82 5.37 17.30
CA LEU A 74 -1.48 6.15 18.34
C LEU A 74 -1.10 5.67 19.74
N VAL A 75 -1.03 4.35 19.97
CA VAL A 75 -0.60 3.77 21.23
C VAL A 75 0.85 4.16 21.53
N LEU A 76 1.76 4.00 20.58
CA LEU A 76 3.18 4.35 20.75
C LEU A 76 3.37 5.83 21.04
N VAL A 77 2.67 6.71 20.32
CA VAL A 77 2.69 8.17 20.56
C VAL A 77 2.14 8.47 21.94
N GLY A 78 1.05 7.83 22.35
CA GLY A 78 0.47 7.98 23.68
C GLY A 78 1.44 7.58 24.80
N LEU A 79 2.09 6.43 24.67
CA LEU A 79 3.09 5.93 25.62
C LEU A 79 4.29 6.87 25.70
N ARG A 80 4.82 7.30 24.55
CA ARG A 80 5.95 8.23 24.50
C ARG A 80 5.61 9.57 25.15
N ARG A 81 4.41 10.10 24.89
CA ARG A 81 3.92 11.32 25.56
C ARG A 81 3.82 11.16 27.07
N ARG A 82 3.33 10.02 27.57
CA ARG A 82 3.26 9.73 29.01
C ARG A 82 4.65 9.66 29.63
N GLN A 83 5.59 8.99 28.97
CA GLN A 83 6.98 8.92 29.43
C GLN A 83 7.64 10.30 29.48
N ILE A 84 7.46 11.11 28.44
CA ILE A 84 7.97 12.49 28.41
C ILE A 84 7.39 13.30 29.57
N ARG A 85 6.07 13.24 29.78
CA ARG A 85 5.42 13.94 30.90
C ARG A 85 5.96 13.48 32.25
N ALA A 86 6.02 12.18 32.50
CA ALA A 86 6.57 11.63 33.74
C ALA A 86 8.03 12.06 33.97
N GLN A 87 8.83 12.15 32.89
CA GLN A 87 10.20 12.65 32.97
C GLN A 87 10.25 14.15 33.26
N ILE A 88 9.35 14.95 32.68
CA ILE A 88 9.21 16.38 32.97
C ILE A 88 8.87 16.56 34.45
N ASP A 89 7.86 15.85 34.95
CA ASP A 89 7.40 15.94 36.33
C ASP A 89 8.50 15.49 37.31
N ALA A 90 9.21 14.41 37.01
CA ALA A 90 10.35 13.96 37.80
C ALA A 90 11.50 14.98 37.80
N GLY A 91 11.76 15.63 36.66
CA GLY A 91 12.74 16.72 36.57
C GLY A 91 12.32 17.95 37.37
N ALA A 92 11.03 18.28 37.35
CA ALA A 92 10.46 19.40 38.07
C ALA A 92 10.59 19.17 39.58
N ALA A 93 10.27 17.96 40.05
CA ALA A 93 10.46 17.57 41.45
C ALA A 93 11.93 17.67 41.90
N ARG A 94 12.90 17.26 41.05
CA ARG A 94 14.33 17.41 41.35
C ARG A 94 14.80 18.87 41.42
N ALA A 95 14.29 19.71 40.52
CA ALA A 95 14.64 21.12 40.46
C ALA A 95 13.83 21.99 41.44
N TYR A 96 12.76 21.45 42.03
CA TYR A 96 11.83 22.19 42.88
C TYR A 96 12.52 22.88 44.06
N HIS A 97 13.44 22.19 44.74
CA HIS A 97 14.19 22.78 45.85
C HIS A 97 15.02 23.99 45.41
N LEU A 98 15.67 23.90 44.25
CA LEU A 98 16.47 24.97 43.67
C LEU A 98 15.60 26.17 43.26
N TRP A 99 14.38 25.91 42.78
CA TRP A 99 13.42 26.93 42.40
C TRP A 99 12.77 27.63 43.59
N ARG A 100 12.38 26.84 44.61
CA ARG A 100 11.74 27.33 45.85
C ARG A 100 12.64 28.29 46.63
N ASP A 101 13.93 28.05 46.61
CA ASP A 101 14.89 28.78 47.44
C ASP A 101 15.53 29.98 46.70
N ALA A 102 14.99 30.34 45.53
CA ALA A 102 15.41 31.47 44.72
C ALA A 102 14.31 32.54 44.57
N TRP A 103 14.69 33.81 44.46
CA TRP A 103 13.78 34.91 44.14
C TRP A 103 14.34 35.74 42.99
N TYR A 104 13.46 36.16 42.07
CA TYR A 104 13.82 37.06 40.97
C TYR A 104 13.50 38.51 41.33
N CYS A 105 14.47 39.40 41.15
CA CYS A 105 14.27 40.83 41.31
C CYS A 105 14.09 41.49 39.93
N TYR A 106 12.86 41.90 39.60
CA TYR A 106 12.58 42.57 38.32
C TYR A 106 13.36 43.89 38.14
N ARG A 107 13.61 44.62 39.23
CA ARG A 107 14.33 45.91 39.18
C ARG A 107 15.81 45.74 38.85
N CYS A 108 16.42 44.65 39.33
CA CYS A 108 17.85 44.42 39.18
C CYS A 108 18.18 43.40 38.09
N ASP A 109 17.16 42.76 37.50
CA ASP A 109 17.26 41.66 36.53
C ASP A 109 18.21 40.53 36.96
N VAL A 110 18.10 40.14 38.23
CA VAL A 110 18.92 39.06 38.83
C VAL A 110 18.07 38.11 39.65
N VAL A 111 18.54 36.87 39.73
CA VAL A 111 18.02 35.84 40.60
C VAL A 111 18.94 35.73 41.81
N TRP A 112 18.33 35.79 42.98
CA TRP A 112 18.97 35.61 44.27
C TRP A 112 18.65 34.24 44.81
N ARG A 113 19.64 33.56 45.36
CA ARG A 113 19.48 32.22 45.96
C ARG A 113 19.87 32.25 47.43
N ARG A 114 19.07 31.59 48.28
CA ARG A 114 19.28 31.58 49.74
C ARG A 114 20.28 30.52 50.21
N GLU A 115 20.42 29.43 49.47
CA GLU A 115 21.16 28.24 49.90
C GLU A 115 22.67 28.37 49.65
N GLY A 116 23.49 28.25 50.70
CA GLY A 116 24.98 28.27 50.61
C GLY A 116 25.64 29.66 50.64
N GLY A 117 24.86 30.73 50.78
CA GLY A 117 25.29 32.12 50.69
C GLY A 117 24.37 32.90 49.75
N ALA A 118 24.32 34.23 49.86
CA ALA A 118 23.57 35.06 48.94
C ALA A 118 24.29 35.09 47.59
N ASP A 119 24.05 34.09 46.74
CA ASP A 119 24.55 34.08 45.38
C ASP A 119 23.59 34.85 44.47
N VAL A 120 24.16 35.76 43.68
CA VAL A 120 23.43 36.60 42.73
C VAL A 120 23.83 36.18 41.34
N MET A 121 22.85 35.75 40.55
CA MET A 121 23.10 35.28 39.20
C MET A 121 22.11 35.85 38.21
N SER A 122 22.50 35.87 36.93
CA SER A 122 21.58 36.24 35.87
C SER A 122 20.47 35.18 35.70
N PRO A 123 19.27 35.57 35.24
CA PRO A 123 18.18 34.64 34.95
C PRO A 123 18.60 33.52 34.00
N ALA A 124 19.41 33.83 32.99
CA ALA A 124 19.93 32.85 32.04
C ALA A 124 20.85 31.80 32.70
N ARG A 125 21.67 32.20 33.67
CA ARG A 125 22.50 31.27 34.44
C ARG A 125 21.64 30.38 35.34
N PHE A 126 20.68 30.98 36.06
CA PHE A 126 19.76 30.24 36.91
C PHE A 126 18.94 29.21 36.11
N GLN A 127 18.43 29.58 34.93
CA GLN A 127 17.71 28.67 34.05
C GLN A 127 18.54 27.46 33.66
N ARG A 128 19.83 27.66 33.31
CA ARG A 128 20.74 26.55 33.00
C ARG A 128 20.98 25.64 34.20
N GLU A 129 21.09 26.18 35.41
CA GLU A 129 21.21 25.38 36.63
C GLU A 129 19.94 24.57 36.94
N VAL A 130 18.75 25.20 36.81
CA VAL A 130 17.45 24.52 36.95
C VAL A 130 17.34 23.37 35.94
N TRP A 131 17.70 23.61 34.68
CA TRP A 131 17.63 22.59 33.64
C TRP A 131 18.65 21.47 33.80
N ALA A 132 19.88 21.80 34.23
CA ALA A 132 20.89 20.81 34.58
C ALA A 132 20.40 19.93 35.74
N ARG A 133 19.88 20.54 36.81
CA ARG A 133 19.38 19.82 38.00
C ARG A 133 18.15 18.97 37.68
N GLY A 134 17.27 19.48 36.82
CA GLY A 134 16.10 18.78 36.31
C GLY A 134 16.44 17.62 35.37
N GLY A 135 17.68 17.56 34.84
CA GLY A 135 18.10 16.56 33.86
C GLY A 135 17.49 16.79 32.47
N TYR A 136 17.26 18.06 32.12
CA TYR A 136 16.71 18.45 30.81
C TYR A 136 17.80 18.73 29.75
N ASN A 137 19.06 18.93 30.17
CA ASN A 137 20.16 19.31 29.27
C ASN A 137 20.54 18.23 28.24
N ASP A 138 20.24 16.95 28.50
CA ASP A 138 20.64 15.85 27.62
C ASP A 138 19.67 15.64 26.42
N ARG A 139 18.78 16.61 26.14
CA ARG A 139 17.66 16.46 25.20
C ARG A 139 17.50 17.59 24.18
N VAL A 140 18.49 18.48 24.07
CA VAL A 140 18.57 19.48 23.00
C VAL A 140 19.46 18.97 21.89
#